data_AF-A0A7X7NRK7-F1
#
_entry.id   AF-A0A7X7NRK7-F1
#
_cell.length_a   1.000
_cell.length_b   1.000
_cell.length_c   1.000
_cell.angle_alpha   90.00
_cell.angle_beta   90.00
_cell.angle_gamma   90.00
#
_symmetry.space_group_name_H-M   'P 1'
#
loop_
_entity.id
_entity.type
_entity.pdbx_description
1 polymer ?
#
loop_
_entity_poly.entity_id
_entity_poly.type
_entity_poly.pdbx_seq_one_letter_code
_entity_poly.pdbx_strand_id
1 'polypeptide(L)' 'MATNLNIDPGLLDEALVVGGLRTKKETVTLALREFIARRNRARVVEAFGTLDWDSSYDYKSDRAVRDDKLSIDR' A
#
# COMPACT_ATOMS: atom_id res chain seq x y z
N MET A 1 -16.31 -5.15 16.75
CA MET A 1 -17.78 -5.13 16.92
C MET A 1 -18.40 -5.85 15.73
N ALA A 2 -19.41 -6.69 15.93
CA ALA A 2 -20.11 -7.34 14.82
C ALA A 2 -21.22 -6.40 14.35
N THR A 3 -21.04 -5.81 13.18
CA THR A 3 -22.07 -4.99 12.52
C THR A 3 -22.68 -5.86 11.42
N ASN A 4 -23.99 -6.06 11.46
CA ASN A 4 -24.67 -6.89 10.47
C ASN A 4 -24.86 -6.06 9.18
N LEU A 5 -23.83 -6.05 8.35
CA LEU A 5 -23.85 -5.42 7.03
C LEU A 5 -24.35 -6.43 6.01
N ASN A 6 -25.31 -6.04 5.19
CA ASN A 6 -25.77 -6.88 4.09
C ASN A 6 -24.74 -6.83 2.97
N ILE A 7 -23.82 -7.79 2.97
CA ILE A 7 -22.76 -7.96 1.98
C ILE A 7 -23.15 -9.13 1.09
N ASP A 8 -22.98 -8.97 -0.23
CA ASP A 8 -23.17 -10.07 -1.18
C ASP A 8 -22.30 -11.29 -0.77
N PRO A 9 -22.90 -12.45 -0.48
CA PRO A 9 -22.16 -13.62 -0.04
C PRO A 9 -21.17 -14.14 -1.08
N GLY A 10 -21.51 -14.05 -2.37
CA GLY A 10 -20.66 -14.50 -3.47
C GLY A 10 -19.39 -13.66 -3.58
N LEU A 11 -19.53 -12.33 -3.50
CA LEU A 11 -18.37 -11.42 -3.49
C LEU A 11 -17.46 -11.66 -2.29
N LEU A 12 -18.05 -11.94 -1.12
CA LEU A 12 -17.28 -12.18 0.10
C LEU A 12 -16.52 -13.52 0.04
N ASP A 13 -17.12 -14.55 -0.56
CA ASP A 13 -16.48 -15.85 -0.75
C ASP A 13 -15.36 -15.77 -1.81
N GLU A 14 -15.58 -15.04 -2.90
CA GLU A 14 -14.53 -14.77 -3.90
C GLU A 14 -13.35 -14.02 -3.27
N ALA A 15 -13.62 -12.95 -2.52
CA ALA A 15 -12.58 -12.19 -1.84
C ALA A 15 -11.81 -13.02 -0.79
N LEU A 16 -12.48 -13.97 -0.12
CA LEU A 16 -11.85 -14.90 0.83
C LEU A 16 -10.86 -15.82 0.11
N VAL A 17 -11.26 -16.38 -1.04
CA VAL A 17 -10.41 -17.26 -1.87
C VAL A 17 -9.23 -16.50 -2.46
N VAL A 18 -9.48 -15.35 -3.11
CA VAL A 18 -8.44 -14.53 -3.73
C VAL A 18 -7.47 -13.98 -2.68
N GLY A 19 -7.97 -13.60 -1.51
CA GLY A 19 -7.14 -13.13 -0.40
C GLY A 19 -6.37 -14.23 0.35
N GLY A 20 -6.69 -15.51 0.11
CA GLY A 20 -6.09 -16.63 0.84
C GLY A 20 -6.37 -16.61 2.35
N LEU A 21 -7.49 -16.03 2.76
CA LEU A 21 -7.82 -15.78 4.17
C LEU A 21 -8.70 -16.90 4.73
N ARG A 22 -8.66 -17.05 6.06
CA ARG A 22 -9.36 -18.13 6.77
C ARG A 22 -10.78 -17.76 7.17
N THR A 23 -11.05 -16.47 7.36
CA THR A 23 -12.35 -16.01 7.86
C THR A 23 -12.88 -14.81 7.09
N LYS A 24 -14.22 -14.77 6.94
CA LYS A 24 -14.95 -13.64 6.35
C LYS A 24 -14.64 -12.31 7.03
N LYS A 25 -14.44 -12.32 8.36
CA LYS A 25 -14.07 -11.13 9.13
C LYS A 25 -12.70 -10.59 8.72
N GLU A 26 -11.71 -11.47 8.57
CA GLU A 26 -10.38 -11.07 8.10
C GLU A 26 -10.46 -10.49 6.69
N THR A 27 -11.23 -11.12 5.80
CA THR A 27 -11.46 -10.63 4.43
C THR A 27 -12.01 -9.23 4.41
N VAL A 28 -13.10 -8.97 5.15
CA VAL A 28 -13.69 -7.63 5.21
C VAL A 28 -12.71 -6.62 5.81
N THR A 29 -11.99 -7.00 6.87
CA THR A 29 -11.02 -6.11 7.52
C THR A 29 -9.87 -5.74 6.57
N LEU A 30 -9.32 -6.72 5.84
CA LEU A 30 -8.25 -6.50 4.89
C LEU A 30 -8.74 -5.65 3.71
N ALA A 31 -9.89 -6.01 3.12
CA ALA A 31 -10.46 -5.29 1.99
C ALA A 31 -10.68 -3.80 2.30
N LEU A 32 -11.18 -3.47 3.51
CA LEU A 32 -11.34 -2.07 3.94
C LEU A 32 -9.99 -1.36 4.06
N ARG A 33 -8.98 -2.00 4.65
CA ARG A 33 -7.63 -1.43 4.76
C ARG A 33 -7.03 -1.13 3.40
N GLU A 34 -7.12 -2.07 2.46
CA GLU A 34 -6.61 -1.91 1.11
C GLU A 34 -7.39 -0.85 0.32
N PHE A 35 -8.71 -0.81 0.46
CA PHE A 35 -9.56 0.20 -0.17
C PHE A 35 -9.19 1.62 0.26
N ILE A 36 -8.96 1.82 1.57
CA ILE A 36 -8.51 3.10 2.14
C ILE A 36 -7.10 3.42 1.65
N ALA A 37 -6.17 2.46 1.75
CA ALA A 37 -4.78 2.65 1.32
C ALA A 37 -4.69 3.02 -0.17
N ARG A 38 -5.46 2.35 -1.03
CA ARG A 38 -5.51 2.64 -2.47
C ARG A 38 -5.97 4.08 -2.76
N ARG A 39 -6.94 4.59 -2.00
CA ARG A 39 -7.41 5.99 -2.13
C ARG A 39 -6.40 6.98 -1.58
N ASN A 40 -5.79 6.68 -0.44
CA ASN A 40 -4.75 7.54 0.11
C ASN A 40 -3.52 7.63 -0.81
N ARG A 41 -3.14 6.53 -1.48
CA ARG A 41 -2.06 6.56 -2.49
C ARG A 41 -2.41 7.45 -3.68
N ALA A 42 -3.67 7.47 -4.12
CA ALA A 42 -4.07 8.36 -5.21
C ALA A 42 -3.88 9.85 -4.86
N ARG A 43 -3.95 10.20 -3.57
CA ARG A 43 -3.68 11.56 -3.08
C ARG A 43 -2.21 11.99 -3.17
N VAL A 44 -1.28 11.08 -3.46
CA VAL A 44 0.12 11.46 -3.76
C VAL A 44 0.17 12.42 -4.95
N VAL A 45 -0.79 12.34 -5.88
CA VAL A 45 -0.93 13.30 -6.98
C VAL A 45 -1.15 14.73 -6.47
N GLU A 46 -1.87 14.90 -5.35
CA GLU A 46 -2.12 16.20 -4.72
C GLU A 46 -0.83 16.84 -4.17
N ALA A 47 0.21 16.05 -3.88
CA ALA A 47 1.48 16.53 -3.34
C ALA A 47 2.46 16.99 -4.44
N PHE A 48 2.17 16.75 -5.72
CA PHE A 48 3.03 17.24 -6.79
C PHE A 48 2.91 18.77 -6.90
N GLY A 49 4.06 19.45 -6.93
CA GLY A 49 4.12 20.91 -6.98
C GLY A 49 3.92 21.62 -5.64
N THR A 50 3.63 20.89 -4.56
CA THR A 50 3.59 21.45 -3.19
C THR A 50 4.88 21.20 -2.41
N LEU A 51 5.78 20.36 -2.93
CA LEU A 51 7.09 20.11 -2.31
C LEU A 51 8.16 21.02 -2.90
N ASP A 52 8.85 21.72 -2.02
CA ASP A 52 10.11 22.39 -2.35
C ASP A 52 11.24 21.36 -2.33
N TRP A 53 11.87 21.18 -3.49
CA TRP A 53 13.02 20.29 -3.64
C TRP A 53 14.29 21.05 -3.26
N ASP A 54 15.14 20.42 -2.45
CA ASP A 54 16.46 20.94 -2.16
C ASP A 54 17.34 20.86 -3.42
N SER A 55 17.67 22.03 -3.97
CA SER A 55 18.54 22.15 -5.16
C SER A 55 19.94 21.56 -4.98
N SER A 56 20.39 21.40 -3.73
CA SER A 56 21.69 20.81 -3.40
C SER A 56 21.66 19.28 -3.29
N TYR A 57 20.47 18.67 -3.32
CA TYR A 57 20.33 17.22 -3.21
C TYR A 57 20.74 16.49 -4.50
N ASP A 58 21.87 15.79 -4.46
CA ASP A 58 22.34 14.93 -5.55
C ASP A 58 21.90 13.47 -5.38
N TYR A 59 20.79 13.13 -6.03
CA TYR A 59 20.25 11.77 -6.03
C TYR A 59 21.14 10.73 -6.72
N LYS A 60 22.10 11.13 -7.57
CA LYS A 60 23.04 10.20 -8.21
C LYS A 60 24.11 9.73 -7.24
N SER A 61 24.63 10.67 -6.44
CA SER A 61 25.57 10.37 -5.35
C SER A 61 24.94 9.42 -4.32
N ASP A 62 23.71 9.68 -3.88
CA ASP A 62 23.00 8.79 -2.94
C ASP A 62 22.77 7.38 -3.52
N ARG A 63 22.39 7.30 -4.80
CA ARG A 63 22.21 6.00 -5.48
C ARG A 63 23.52 5.20 -5.54
N ALA A 64 24.63 5.84 -5.93
CA ALA A 64 25.91 5.17 -6.02
C ALA A 64 26.37 4.61 -4.65
N VAL A 65 26.16 5.38 -3.57
CA VAL A 65 26.47 4.93 -2.20
C VAL A 65 25.63 3.72 -1.79
N ARG A 66 24.35 3.67 -2.18
CA ARG A 66 23.49 2.52 -1.88
C ARG A 66 23.89 1.26 -2.64
N ASP A 67 24.20 1.40 -3.92
CA ASP A 67 24.61 0.27 -4.77
C ASP A 67 25.97 -0.29 -4.31
N ASP A 68 26.89 0.57 -3.89
CA ASP A 68 28.19 0.18 -3.33
C ASP A 68 28.03 -0.56 -1.99
N LYS A 69 27.17 -0.08 -1.09
CA LYS A 69 26.83 -0.77 0.17
C LYS A 69 26.18 -2.14 -0.06
N LEU A 70 25.35 -2.29 -1.09
CA LEU A 70 24.74 -3.57 -1.45
C LEU A 70 25.75 -4.56 -2.07
N SER A 71 26.84 -4.07 -2.67
CA SER A 71 27.92 -4.90 -3.18
C SER A 71 28.92 -5.36 -2.11
N ILE A 72 29.01 -4.65 -0.98
CA ILE A 72 29.87 -5.01 0.15
C ILE A 72 29.24 -6.13 1.01
N ASP A 73 27.92 -6.29 0.97
CA ASP A 73 27.16 -7.31 1.72
C ASP A 73 26.97 -8.66 0.96
N ARG A 74 27.77 -8.93 -0.09
CA ARG A 74 27.77 -10.21 -0.83
C ARG A 74 29.06 -11.01 -0.68
#